data_AF-A0A090KM11-F1
#
_entry.id   AF-A0A090KM11-F1
#
_cell.length_a   1.000
_cell.length_b   1.000
_cell.length_c   1.000
_cell.angle_alpha   90.00
_cell.angle_beta   90.00
_cell.angle_gamma   90.00
#
_symmetry.space_group_name_H-M   'P 1'
#
loop_
_entity.id
_entity.type
_entity.pdbx_description
1 polymer ?
#
loop_
_entity_poly.entity_id
_entity_poly.type
_entity_poly.pdbx_seq_one_letter_code
_entity_poly.pdbx_strand_id
1 'polypeptide(L)'
;MRRVRAELTEDVGGRPTAIQRALIERAVWLSLRLAQLDRKIAGGKNFTEIDSNTYLAWNNSYCRTVARLGIVKRNGSRPSHADILDEMNDAPA
;
A
#
# COMPACT_ATOMS: atom_id res chain seq x y z
N MET A 1 3.27 -12.63 -11.33
CA MET A 1 3.27 -12.52 -9.85
C MET A 1 4.66 -12.43 -9.22
N ARG A 2 5.69 -13.16 -9.68
CA ARG A 2 7.07 -13.02 -9.13
C ARG A 2 7.60 -11.59 -9.19
N ARG A 3 7.30 -10.86 -10.28
CA ARG A 3 7.66 -9.44 -10.47
C ARG A 3 7.08 -8.51 -9.40
N VAL A 4 5.75 -8.50 -9.24
CA VAL A 4 5.06 -7.67 -8.21
C VAL A 4 5.62 -7.94 -6.81
N ARG A 5 5.90 -9.21 -6.48
CA ARG A 5 6.51 -9.55 -5.20
C ARG A 5 7.90 -8.94 -5.05
N ALA A 6 8.74 -9.02 -6.09
CA ALA A 6 10.10 -8.48 -6.08
C ALA A 6 10.09 -6.96 -5.96
N GLU A 7 9.26 -6.26 -6.73
CA GLU A 7 9.11 -4.80 -6.68
C GLU A 7 8.67 -4.34 -5.28
N LEU A 8 7.62 -4.93 -4.70
CA LEU A 8 7.17 -4.56 -3.35
C LEU A 8 8.17 -4.94 -2.25
N THR A 9 9.00 -5.97 -2.47
CA THR A 9 10.09 -6.33 -1.55
C THR A 9 11.20 -5.30 -1.60
N GLU A 10 11.53 -4.81 -2.79
CA GLU A 10 12.53 -3.77 -3.00
C GLU A 10 12.07 -2.43 -2.39
N ASP A 11 10.80 -2.06 -2.58
CA ASP A 11 10.23 -0.82 -2.04
C ASP A 11 10.29 -0.73 -0.51
N VAL A 12 10.31 -1.87 0.19
CA VAL A 12 10.48 -1.92 1.66
C VAL A 12 11.93 -2.16 2.10
N GLY A 13 12.90 -2.02 1.19
CA GLY A 13 14.34 -2.12 1.46
C GLY A 13 14.92 -3.53 1.35
N GLY A 14 14.29 -4.43 0.60
CA GLY A 14 14.80 -5.77 0.29
C GLY A 14 14.77 -6.79 1.44
N ARG A 15 14.50 -6.34 2.68
CA ARG A 15 14.49 -7.17 3.89
C ARG A 15 13.19 -7.01 4.68
N PRO A 16 12.04 -7.44 4.14
CA PRO A 16 10.75 -7.26 4.78
C PRO A 16 10.69 -8.01 6.12
N THR A 17 10.14 -7.36 7.13
CA THR A 17 9.67 -7.99 8.38
C THR A 17 8.61 -9.05 8.09
N ALA A 18 8.29 -9.89 9.08
CA ALA A 18 7.23 -10.89 8.93
C ALA A 18 5.88 -10.28 8.53
N ILE A 19 5.54 -9.11 9.10
CA ILE A 19 4.30 -8.39 8.78
C ILE A 19 4.34 -7.85 7.35
N GLN A 20 5.46 -7.23 6.94
CA GLN A 20 5.62 -6.76 5.56
C GLN A 20 5.54 -7.91 4.55
N ARG A 21 6.14 -9.07 4.84
CA ARG A 21 6.01 -10.27 3.99
C ARG A 21 4.54 -10.68 3.82
N ALA A 22 3.77 -10.73 4.91
CA ALA A 22 2.36 -11.07 4.85
C ALA A 22 1.54 -10.05 4.01
N LEU A 23 1.84 -8.76 4.16
CA LEU A 23 1.20 -7.70 3.38
C LEU A 23 1.59 -7.77 1.89
N ILE A 24 2.86 -8.04 1.57
CA ILE A 24 3.35 -8.25 0.20
C ILE A 24 2.61 -9.42 -0.44
N GLU A 25 2.53 -10.57 0.23
CA GLU A 25 1.79 -11.72 -0.31
C GLU A 25 0.31 -11.41 -0.53
N ARG A 26 -0.31 -10.65 0.38
CA ARG A 26 -1.70 -10.21 0.21
C ARG A 26 -1.85 -9.29 -1.01
N ALA A 27 -0.95 -8.32 -1.21
CA ALA A 27 -0.96 -7.42 -2.35
C ALA A 27 -0.74 -8.16 -3.67
N VAL A 28 0.14 -9.17 -3.68
CA VAL A 28 0.36 -10.07 -4.82
C VAL A 28 -0.96 -10.79 -5.17
N TRP A 29 -1.64 -11.42 -4.22
CA TRP A 29 -2.90 -12.11 -4.54
C TRP A 29 -4.02 -11.16 -4.99
N LEU A 30 -4.13 -9.98 -4.40
CA LEU A 30 -5.13 -8.99 -4.80
C LEU A 30 -4.86 -8.45 -6.21
N SER A 31 -3.62 -8.15 -6.56
CA SER A 31 -3.26 -7.70 -7.92
C SER A 31 -3.55 -8.75 -8.99
N LEU A 32 -3.33 -10.05 -8.70
CA LEU A 32 -3.72 -11.12 -9.62
C LEU A 32 -5.23 -11.15 -9.87
N ARG A 33 -6.01 -11.06 -8.79
CA ARG A 33 -7.47 -11.09 -8.85
C ARG A 33 -8.04 -9.88 -9.59
N LEU A 34 -7.46 -8.70 -9.38
CA LEU A 34 -7.79 -7.49 -10.14
C LEU A 34 -7.49 -7.69 -11.63
N ALA A 35 -6.31 -8.18 -11.99
CA ALA A 35 -5.94 -8.45 -13.38
C ALA A 35 -6.89 -9.45 -14.08
N GLN A 36 -7.45 -10.41 -13.35
CA GLN A 36 -8.47 -11.34 -13.88
C GLN A 36 -9.78 -10.61 -14.23
N LEU A 37 -10.22 -9.68 -13.38
CA LEU A 37 -11.39 -8.85 -13.63
C LEU A 37 -11.12 -7.79 -14.71
N ASP A 38 -9.92 -7.20 -14.76
CA ASP A 38 -9.50 -6.30 -15.83
C ASP A 38 -9.57 -6.97 -17.20
N ARG A 39 -9.11 -8.23 -17.28
CA ARG A 39 -9.23 -9.03 -18.50
C ARG A 39 -10.70 -9.23 -18.90
N LYS A 40 -11.60 -9.41 -17.93
CA LYS A 40 -13.04 -9.58 -18.17
C LYS A 40 -13.67 -8.28 -18.67
N ILE A 41 -13.30 -7.13 -18.09
CA ILE A 41 -13.70 -5.80 -18.53
C ILE A 41 -13.22 -5.56 -19.98
N ALA A 42 -11.93 -5.78 -20.25
CA ALA A 42 -11.34 -5.59 -21.58
C ALA A 42 -11.95 -6.51 -22.64
N GLY A 43 -12.41 -7.71 -22.24
CA GLY A 43 -13.11 -8.65 -23.12
C GLY A 43 -14.54 -8.24 -23.48
N GLY A 44 -15.10 -7.19 -22.86
CA GLY A 44 -16.39 -6.60 -23.21
C GLY A 44 -17.61 -7.50 -23.02
N LYS A 45 -17.48 -8.66 -22.37
CA LYS A 45 -18.58 -9.63 -22.18
C LYS A 45 -18.65 -10.11 -20.73
N ASN A 46 -19.88 -10.24 -20.24
CA ASN A 46 -20.24 -10.85 -18.96
C ASN A 46 -19.73 -10.15 -17.69
N PHE A 47 -19.30 -8.89 -17.73
CA PHE A 47 -19.02 -8.11 -16.53
C PHE A 47 -20.35 -7.69 -15.87
N THR A 48 -20.61 -8.23 -14.68
CA THR A 48 -21.85 -8.06 -13.94
C THR A 48 -21.70 -7.03 -12.83
N GLU A 49 -22.82 -6.65 -12.21
CA GLU A 49 -22.80 -5.82 -11.00
C GLU A 49 -22.03 -6.49 -9.84
N ILE A 50 -22.13 -7.81 -9.70
CA ILE A 50 -21.37 -8.58 -8.70
C ILE A 50 -19.87 -8.44 -8.96
N ASP A 51 -19.44 -8.51 -10.22
CA ASP A 51 -18.03 -8.29 -10.59
C ASP A 51 -17.59 -6.87 -10.26
N SER A 52 -18.42 -5.87 -10.54
CA SER A 52 -18.15 -4.46 -10.22
C SER A 52 -17.93 -4.24 -8.73
N ASN A 53 -18.85 -4.74 -7.91
CA ASN A 53 -18.77 -4.63 -6.45
C ASN A 53 -17.55 -5.39 -5.91
N THR A 54 -17.25 -6.57 -6.47
CA THR A 54 -16.08 -7.36 -6.11
C THR A 54 -14.78 -6.64 -6.47
N TYR A 55 -14.72 -6.08 -7.68
CA TYR A 55 -13.58 -5.30 -8.16
C TYR A 55 -13.31 -4.12 -7.23
N LEU A 56 -14.33 -3.32 -6.92
CA LEU A 56 -14.22 -2.18 -6.03
C LEU A 56 -13.72 -2.59 -4.63
N ALA A 57 -14.28 -3.65 -4.04
CA ALA A 57 -13.87 -4.14 -2.74
C ALA A 57 -12.41 -4.62 -2.71
N TRP A 58 -11.98 -5.35 -3.75
CA TRP A 58 -10.60 -5.82 -3.87
C TRP A 58 -9.62 -4.69 -4.17
N ASN A 59 -9.98 -3.74 -5.02
CA ASN A 59 -9.16 -2.58 -5.34
C ASN A 59 -8.93 -1.73 -4.08
N ASN A 60 -10.00 -1.44 -3.33
CA ASN A 60 -9.89 -0.74 -2.05
C ASN A 60 -9.01 -1.49 -1.04
N SER A 61 -9.13 -2.81 -0.99
CA SER A 61 -8.28 -3.65 -0.13
C SER A 61 -6.81 -3.62 -0.57
N TYR A 62 -6.56 -3.61 -1.88
CA TYR A 62 -5.22 -3.52 -2.45
C TYR A 62 -4.57 -2.19 -2.11
N CYS A 63 -5.25 -1.07 -2.39
CA CYS A 63 -4.77 0.27 -2.06
C CYS A 63 -4.43 0.41 -0.57
N ARG A 64 -5.29 -0.08 0.33
CA ARG A 64 -5.03 -0.06 1.78
C ARG A 64 -3.84 -0.94 2.18
N THR A 65 -3.65 -2.08 1.51
CA THR A 65 -2.53 -3.00 1.78
C THR A 65 -1.21 -2.37 1.35
N VAL A 66 -1.14 -1.81 0.14
CA VAL A 66 0.06 -1.16 -0.38
C VAL A 66 0.37 0.13 0.38
N ALA A 67 -0.65 0.93 0.73
CA ALA A 67 -0.46 2.11 1.57
C ALA A 67 0.19 1.75 2.91
N ARG A 68 -0.24 0.65 3.56
CA ARG A 68 0.38 0.16 4.80
C ARG A 68 1.83 -0.29 4.63
N LEU A 69 2.23 -0.79 3.46
CA LEU A 69 3.63 -1.08 3.16
C LEU A 69 4.46 0.20 3.03
N GLY A 70 3.88 1.25 2.46
CA GLY A 70 4.48 2.58 2.33
C GLY A 70 4.47 3.42 3.61
N ILE A 71 3.75 3.00 4.67
CA ILE A 71 3.88 3.61 6.00
C ILE A 71 5.18 3.12 6.60
N VAL A 72 6.26 3.83 6.30
CA VAL A 72 7.53 3.67 6.99
C VAL A 72 7.35 4.22 8.40
N LYS A 73 7.61 3.40 9.41
CA LYS A 73 7.77 3.89 10.79
C LYS A 73 8.96 4.85 10.75
N ARG A 74 8.70 6.17 10.83
CA ARG A 74 9.78 7.16 10.91
C ARG A 74 10.56 6.87 12.18
N ASN A 75 11.75 6.30 12.03
CA ASN A 75 12.69 6.14 13.13
C ASN A 75 13.29 7.52 13.41
N GLY A 76 12.60 8.27 14.25
CA GLY A 76 13.03 9.57 14.73
C GLY A 76 12.08 10.00 15.85
N SER A 77 12.63 10.57 16.91
CA SER A 77 11.83 11.29 17.89
C SER A 77 11.02 12.34 17.12
N ARG A 78 9.69 12.35 17.27
CA ARG A 78 8.96 13.57 16.95
C ARG A 78 9.54 14.67 17.85
N PRO A 79 9.77 15.90 17.34
CA PRO A 79 10.05 17.02 18.21
C PRO A 79 9.03 17.02 19.33
N SER A 80 9.52 17.07 20.56
CA SER A 80 8.66 17.21 21.71
C SER A 80 7.90 18.53 21.60
N HIS A 81 6.78 18.67 22.31
CA HIS A 81 6.09 19.95 22.35
C HIS A 81 7.02 21.07 22.86
N ALA A 82 7.98 20.76 23.73
CA ALA A 82 8.98 21.72 24.18
C ALA A 82 9.93 22.12 23.03
N ASP A 83 10.40 21.16 22.23
CA ASP A 83 11.30 21.40 21.10
C ASP A 83 10.66 22.35 20.06
N ILE A 84 9.34 22.23 19.86
CA ILE A 84 8.58 23.09 18.93
C ILE A 84 8.42 24.50 19.49
N LEU A 85 8.19 24.64 20.80
CA LEU A 85 8.05 25.96 21.43
C LEU A 85 9.37 26.73 21.48
N ASP A 86 10.48 26.03 21.70
CA ASP A 86 11.81 26.63 21.67
C ASP A 86 12.17 27.13 20.25
N GLU A 87 11.86 26.34 19.22
CA GLU A 87 12.07 26.72 17.80
C GLU A 87 11.22 27.95 17.38
N MET A 88 10.03 28.12 17.97
CA MET A 88 9.18 29.30 17.73
C MET A 88 9.65 30.56 18.46
N ASN A 89 10.34 30.42 19.59
CA ASN A 89 10.90 31.54 20.34
C ASN A 89 12.23 32.03 19.77
N ASP A 90 13.01 31.16 19.12
CA ASP A 90 14.30 31.48 18.50
C ASP A 90 14.18 32.02 17.05
N ALA A 91 12.96 32.08 16.49
CA ALA A 91 12.74 32.64 15.16
C ALA A 91 12.97 34.18 15.17
N PRO A 92 13.85 34.73 14.30
CA PRO A 92 14.05 36.17 14.23
C PRO A 92 12.76 36.87 13.73
N ALA A 93 12.41 37.97 14.39
CA ALA A 93 11.24 38.80 14.13
C ALA A 93 11.22 39.44 12.72
#